data_AF-A0A0N9U4R8-F1
#
_entry.id   AF-A0A0N9U4R8-F1
#
_cell.length_a   1.000
_cell.length_b   1.000
_cell.length_c   1.000
_cell.angle_alpha   90.00
_cell.angle_beta   90.00
_cell.angle_gamma   90.00
#
_symmetry.space_group_name_H-M   'P 1'
#
loop_
_entity.id
_entity.type
_entity.pdbx_description
1 polymer ?
#
loop_
_entity_poly.entity_id
_entity_poly.type
_entity_poly.pdbx_seq_one_letter_code
_entity_poly.pdbx_strand_id
1 'polypeptide(L)' 'MKRKDLASVTPADADQITMAGIAPVSVGERLGWLAAQPMQPRREQRPLDIGFWNPMRDQLEMF' A
#
# COMPACT_ATOMS: atom_id res chain seq x y z
N MET A 1 -23.38 4.81 -15.46
CA MET A 1 -22.38 3.77 -15.11
C MET A 1 -21.01 4.31 -15.48
N LYS A 2 -20.21 4.81 -14.52
CA LYS A 2 -18.87 5.37 -14.82
C LYS A 2 -17.89 4.22 -15.07
N ARG A 3 -17.25 4.19 -16.25
CA ARG A 3 -16.17 3.25 -16.53
C ARG A 3 -15.00 3.55 -15.57
N LYS A 4 -14.50 2.51 -14.90
CA LYS A 4 -13.27 2.57 -14.11
C LYS A 4 -12.13 2.73 -15.11
N ASP A 5 -11.31 3.76 -14.95
CA ASP A 5 -10.13 3.94 -15.80
C ASP A 5 -9.23 2.71 -15.70
N LEU A 6 -8.78 2.21 -16.85
CA LEU A 6 -7.86 1.09 -16.93
C LEU A 6 -6.54 1.48 -16.26
N ALA A 7 -5.97 0.57 -15.47
CA ALA A 7 -4.70 0.80 -14.81
C ALA A 7 -3.63 1.16 -15.85
N SER A 8 -3.21 2.42 -15.84
CA SER A 8 -2.12 2.93 -16.67
C SER A 8 -0.79 2.48 -16.08
N VAL A 9 0.05 1.86 -16.91
CA VAL A 9 1.44 1.60 -16.53
C VAL A 9 2.14 2.95 -16.43
N THR A 10 2.45 3.37 -15.20
CA THR A 10 3.16 4.62 -14.96
C THR A 10 4.52 4.58 -15.69
N PRO A 11 4.89 5.63 -16.44
CA PRO A 11 6.22 5.70 -17.03
C PRO A 11 7.30 5.63 -15.94
N ALA A 12 8.49 5.17 -16.30
CA ALA A 12 9.62 5.12 -15.37
C ALA A 12 9.86 6.51 -14.77
N ASP A 13 9.97 6.57 -13.44
CA ASP A 13 10.19 7.81 -12.71
C ASP A 13 11.59 8.35 -13.06
N ALA A 14 11.67 9.62 -13.45
CA ALA A 14 12.93 10.27 -13.81
C ALA A 14 13.88 10.40 -12.59
N ASP A 15 13.31 10.39 -11.38
CA ASP A 15 14.05 10.41 -10.12
C ASP A 15 14.42 9.00 -9.63
N GLN A 16 14.07 7.95 -10.38
CA GLN A 16 14.48 6.59 -10.06
C GLN A 16 15.99 6.42 -10.32
N ILE A 17 16.77 6.58 -9.26
CA ILE A 17 18.22 6.36 -9.29
C ILE A 17 18.48 4.87 -9.59
N THR A 18 18.98 4.57 -10.79
CA THR A 18 19.47 3.24 -11.13
C THR A 18 20.85 3.05 -10.50
N MET A 19 20.90 2.36 -9.37
CA MET A 19 22.16 1.94 -8.77
C MET A 19 22.80 0.84 -9.63
N ALA A 20 24.10 0.95 -9.89
CA ALA A 20 24.83 -0.04 -10.68
C ALA A 20 24.70 -1.44 -10.05
N GLY A 21 24.29 -2.41 -10.87
CA GLY A 21 24.06 -3.79 -10.42
C GLY A 21 22.71 -4.05 -9.74
N ILE A 22 21.86 -3.04 -9.55
CA ILE A 22 20.51 -3.20 -8.99
C ILE A 22 19.49 -3.11 -10.11
N ALA A 23 18.78 -4.22 -10.35
CA ALA A 23 17.68 -4.26 -11.30
C ALA A 23 16.47 -3.46 -10.74
N PRO A 24 15.83 -2.58 -11.53
CA PRO A 24 14.59 -1.92 -11.14
C PRO A 24 13.47 -2.93 -10.89
N VAL A 25 12.65 -2.69 -9.85
CA VAL A 25 11.44 -3.49 -9.61
C VAL A 25 10.41 -3.17 -10.68
N SER A 26 10.01 -4.19 -11.44
CA SER A 26 8.96 -4.08 -12.44
C SER A 26 7.57 -3.92 -11.81
N VAL A 27 6.64 -3.39 -12.60
CA VAL A 27 5.23 -3.28 -12.16
C VAL A 27 4.64 -4.66 -11.82
N GLY A 28 5.00 -5.70 -12.58
CA GLY A 28 4.54 -7.07 -12.33
C GLY A 28 5.04 -7.61 -10.98
N GLU A 29 6.32 -7.41 -10.66
CA GLU A 29 6.89 -7.79 -9.36
C GLU A 29 6.24 -7.02 -8.21
N ARG A 30 6.00 -5.71 -8.39
CA ARG A 30 5.31 -4.89 -7.40
C ARG A 30 3.88 -5.38 -7.15
N LEU A 31 3.14 -5.73 -8.20
CA LEU A 31 1.79 -6.29 -8.09
C LEU A 31 1.80 -7.67 -7.42
N GLY A 32 2.74 -8.54 -7.78
CA GLY A 32 2.93 -9.84 -7.13
C GLY A 32 3.22 -9.70 -5.64
N TRP A 33 4.06 -8.73 -5.26
CA TRP A 33 4.37 -8.44 -3.87
C TRP A 33 3.15 -7.94 -3.10
N LEU A 34 2.37 -7.02 -3.66
CA LEU A 34 1.12 -6.53 -3.05
C LEU A 34 0.07 -7.64 -2.91
N ALA A 35 -0.02 -8.55 -3.87
CA ALA A 35 -0.96 -9.68 -3.83
C ALA A 35 -0.58 -10.73 -2.77
N ALA A 36 0.71 -10.90 -2.50
CA ALA A 36 1.23 -11.83 -1.49
C ALA A 36 1.19 -11.26 -0.06
N GLN A 37 0.98 -9.95 0.09
CA GLN A 37 0.89 -9.32 1.40
C GLN A 37 -0.44 -9.65 2.11
N PRO A 38 -0.46 -9.67 3.45
CA PRO A 38 -1.70 -9.63 4.22
C PRO A 38 -2.57 -8.44 3.75
N MET A 39 -3.87 -8.47 4.05
CA MET A 39 -4.75 -7.33 3.75
C MET A 39 -4.13 -6.03 4.25
N GLN A 40 -3.76 -5.15 3.30
CA GLN A 40 -3.22 -3.84 3.60
C GLN A 40 -4.24 -3.05 4.43
N PRO A 41 -3.81 -2.32 5.47
CA PRO A 41 -4.72 -1.52 6.26
C PRO A 41 -5.36 -0.46 5.37
N ARG A 42 -6.69 -0.32 5.46
CA ARG A 42 -7.46 0.66 4.68
C ARG A 42 -7.25 2.11 5.11
N ARG A 43 -6.59 2.31 6.25
CA ARG A 43 -6.17 3.63 6.76
C ARG A 43 -4.74 3.56 7.26
N GLU A 44 -4.12 4.72 7.36
CA GLU A 44 -2.85 4.88 8.06
C GLU A 44 -2.97 4.40 9.51
N GLN A 45 -2.12 3.45 9.91
CA GLN A 45 -2.05 2.96 11.29
C GLN A 45 -1.17 3.91 12.09
N ARG A 46 -1.72 4.56 13.11
CA ARG A 46 -0.94 5.33 14.09
C ARG A 46 -0.38 4.40 15.17
N PRO A 47 0.68 4.79 15.90
CA PRO A 47 1.24 3.96 16.97
C PRO A 47 0.24 3.50 18.04
N LEU A 48 -0.87 4.23 18.22
CA LEU A 48 -1.96 3.90 19.15
C LEU A 48 -3.09 3.06 18.51
N ASP A 49 -3.04 2.79 17.20
CA ASP A 49 -4.05 2.01 16.48
C ASP A 49 -3.74 0.48 16.60
N ILE A 50 -3.39 0.02 17.79
CA ILE A 50 -3.11 -1.39 18.10
C ILE A 50 -4.25 -2.05 18.89
N GLY A 51 -4.60 -3.28 18.51
CA GLY A 51 -5.35 -4.24 19.31
C GLY A 51 -6.84 -3.91 19.54
N PHE A 52 -7.11 -2.93 20.40
CA PHE A 52 -8.44 -2.70 20.99
C PHE A 52 -8.87 -1.23 20.98
N TRP A 53 -8.00 -0.29 20.61
CA TRP A 53 -8.35 1.12 20.58
C TRP A 53 -9.14 1.47 19.30
N ASN A 54 -10.36 1.99 19.46
CA ASN A 54 -11.14 2.52 18.35
C ASN A 54 -11.02 4.05 18.30
N PRO A 55 -10.16 4.60 17.42
CA PRO A 55 -9.94 6.04 17.34
C PRO A 55 -11.12 6.83 16.76
N MET A 56 -12.12 6.16 16.17
CA MET A 56 -13.36 6.84 15.74
C MET A 56 -14.31 7.08 16.91
N ARG A 57 -14.11 6.37 18.02
CA ARG A 57 -14.95 6.40 19.22
C ARG A 57 -14.20 6.86 20.47
N ASP A 58 -12.89 7.08 20.36
CA ASP A 58 -12.00 7.49 21.46
C ASP A 58 -12.09 6.57 22.69
N GLN A 59 -12.18 5.25 22.45
CA GLN A 59 -12.34 4.25 23.53
C GLN A 59 -11.68 2.91 23.19
N LEU A 60 -11.40 2.12 24.23
CA LEU A 60 -11.03 0.71 24.11
C LEU A 60 -12.31 -0.12 23.85
N GLU A 61 -12.31 -0.98 22.83
CA GLU A 61 -13.34 -1.98 22.63
C GLU A 61 -13.04 -3.18 23.53
N MET A 62 -13.77 -3.27 24.64
CA MET A 62 -13.78 -4.43 25.54
C MET A 62 -15.10 -5.19 25.34
N PHE A 63 -15.05 -6.24 24.52
CA PHE A 63 -16.09 -7.26 24.26
C PHE A 63 -17.38 -6.79 23.56
#